data_AF-A0A2D4IMS4-F1
#
_entry.id   AF-A0A2D4IMS4-F1
#
_cell.length_a   1.000
_cell.length_b   1.000
_cell.length_c   1.000
_cell.angle_alpha   90.00
_cell.angle_beta   90.00
_cell.angle_gamma   90.00
#
_symmetry.space_group_name_H-M   'P 1'
#
loop_
_entity.id
_entity.type
_entity.pdbx_description
1 polymer ?
#
loop_
_entity_poly.entity_id
_entity_poly.type
_entity_poly.pdbx_seq_one_letter_code
_entity_poly.pdbx_strand_id
1 'polypeptide(L)'
;VHMRVDELFLFHLFLVCISLQEHAVTGVVGAYSWTGGLEELSFGEPPQTQFLNISISESYIGYSVALARFHQRTFYITGAPRFQHVGQVLVFESKSGRLTGNIQGQQVGSYFGAELASVDLNEDGDTDLLVIGAPHY
;
A
#
# COMPACT_ATOMS: atom_id res chain seq x y z
N VAL A 1 10.28 20.22 -1.55
CA VAL A 1 8.99 20.94 -1.58
C VAL A 1 8.32 20.68 -0.24
N HIS A 2 8.22 21.73 0.58
CA HIS A 2 7.66 21.66 1.93
C HIS A 2 6.13 21.56 1.79
N MET A 3 5.57 20.38 2.03
CA MET A 3 4.12 20.22 2.12
C MET A 3 3.68 20.79 3.46
N ARG A 4 2.86 21.85 3.40
CA ARG A 4 2.37 22.57 4.58
C ARG A 4 1.30 21.76 5.28
N VAL A 5 1.30 21.83 6.60
CA VAL A 5 0.37 21.14 7.52
C VAL A 5 -1.08 21.58 7.28
N ASP A 6 -1.27 22.73 6.66
CA ASP A 6 -2.54 23.36 6.32
C ASP A 6 -3.28 22.71 5.12
N GLU A 7 -2.63 21.87 4.30
CA GLU A 7 -3.30 21.09 3.25
C GLU A 7 -3.79 19.70 3.72
N LEU A 8 -3.47 19.30 4.96
CA LEU A 8 -3.89 18.00 5.53
C LEU A 8 -5.40 17.91 5.81
N PHE A 9 -6.12 19.04 5.85
CA PHE A 9 -7.52 19.08 6.28
C PHE A 9 -8.56 18.84 5.19
N LEU A 10 -8.18 18.69 3.92
CA LEU A 10 -9.14 18.54 2.80
C LEU A 10 -9.22 17.13 2.17
N PHE A 11 -8.48 16.14 2.67
CA PHE A 11 -8.49 14.76 2.16
C PHE A 11 -8.98 13.71 3.17
N HIS A 12 -9.99 14.07 3.97
CA HIS A 12 -10.69 13.11 4.84
C HIS A 12 -11.77 12.36 4.05
N LEU A 13 -11.40 11.23 3.43
CA LEU A 13 -12.13 9.94 3.47
C LEU A 13 -11.36 8.94 2.59
N PHE A 14 -11.25 7.69 3.04
CA PHE A 14 -10.45 6.60 2.47
C PHE A 14 -8.94 6.63 2.82
N LEU A 15 -8.64 6.84 4.10
CA LEU A 15 -7.40 6.32 4.68
C LEU A 15 -7.57 4.82 4.93
N VAL A 16 -6.82 3.99 4.22
CA VAL A 16 -6.64 2.57 4.58
C VAL A 16 -5.43 2.52 5.51
N CYS A 17 -5.62 1.97 6.71
CA CYS A 17 -4.58 1.83 7.72
C CYS A 17 -4.57 0.40 8.25
N ILE A 18 -3.37 -0.16 8.39
CA ILE A 18 -3.10 -1.40 9.12
C ILE A 18 -2.26 -1.05 10.34
N SER A 19 -2.72 -1.45 11.52
CA SER A 19 -1.99 -1.28 12.77
C SER A 19 -1.48 -2.62 13.29
N LEU A 20 -0.21 -2.65 13.64
CA LEU A 20 0.49 -3.75 14.29
C LEU A 20 0.97 -3.27 15.66
N GLN A 21 1.50 -4.17 16.50
CA GLN A 21 1.90 -3.82 17.87
C GLN A 21 2.92 -2.66 17.94
N GLU A 22 3.86 -2.61 16.99
CA GLU A 22 5.01 -1.69 17.03
C GLU A 22 5.01 -0.66 15.89
N HIS A 23 4.10 -0.79 14.94
CA HIS A 23 4.04 0.08 13.77
C HIS A 23 2.65 0.14 13.16
N ALA A 24 2.35 1.25 12.49
CA ALA A 24 1.17 1.39 11.65
C ALA A 24 1.58 1.78 10.23
N VAL A 25 0.82 1.30 9.24
CA VAL A 25 1.01 1.64 7.84
C VAL A 25 -0.26 2.23 7.29
N THR A 26 -0.13 3.39 6.65
CA THR A 26 -1.25 4.15 6.12
C THR A 26 -1.05 4.43 4.63
N GLY A 27 -2.08 4.23 3.83
CA GLY A 27 -2.09 4.63 2.43
C GLY A 27 -2.29 6.14 2.26
N VAL A 28 -1.45 6.78 1.45
CA VAL A 28 -1.44 8.24 1.25
C VAL A 28 -1.60 8.58 -0.24
N VAL A 29 -2.77 8.26 -0.80
CA VAL A 29 -3.07 8.30 -2.24
C VAL A 29 -2.78 9.65 -2.91
N GLY A 30 -3.05 10.76 -2.21
CA GLY A 30 -2.87 12.11 -2.76
C GLY A 30 -1.42 12.59 -2.85
N ALA A 31 -0.47 11.86 -2.25
CA ALA A 31 0.93 12.29 -2.19
C ALA A 31 1.58 12.38 -3.58
N TYR A 32 2.47 13.37 -3.75
CA TYR A 32 3.29 13.54 -4.95
C TYR A 32 2.49 13.53 -6.27
N SER A 33 1.56 14.47 -6.42
CA SER A 33 0.70 14.59 -7.61
C SER A 33 -0.01 13.27 -7.93
N TRP A 34 -0.66 12.70 -6.90
CA TRP A 34 -1.42 11.44 -7.01
C TRP A 34 -0.62 10.20 -7.40
N THR A 35 0.71 10.28 -7.32
CA THR A 35 1.54 9.06 -7.30
C THR A 35 1.10 8.17 -6.14
N GLY A 36 0.86 8.77 -4.98
CA GLY A 36 0.51 8.07 -3.76
C GLY A 36 1.72 7.42 -3.09
N GLY A 37 1.45 6.60 -2.10
CA GLY A 37 2.47 5.87 -1.35
C GLY A 37 1.91 5.27 -0.06
N LEU A 38 2.80 4.66 0.71
CA LEU A 38 2.55 4.24 2.08
C LEU A 38 3.38 5.08 3.04
N GLU A 39 2.79 5.45 4.16
CA GLU A 39 3.49 6.01 5.30
C GLU A 39 3.50 4.97 6.42
N GLU A 40 4.69 4.51 6.80
CA GLU A 40 4.92 3.61 7.92
C GLU A 40 5.41 4.43 9.12
N LEU A 41 4.68 4.32 10.23
CA LEU A 41 5.01 4.92 11.51
C LEU A 41 5.42 3.82 12.49
N SER A 42 6.66 3.87 12.97
CA SER A 42 7.17 3.01 14.04
C SER A 42 7.04 3.71 15.40
N PHE A 43 6.45 3.03 16.39
CA PHE A 43 6.10 3.59 17.71
C PHE A 43 7.26 3.59 18.73
N GLY A 44 8.50 3.42 18.27
CA GLY A 44 9.68 3.51 19.15
C GLY A 44 9.87 4.91 19.75
N GLU A 45 10.91 5.06 20.57
CA GLU A 45 11.29 6.34 21.18
C GLU A 45 12.71 6.74 20.71
N PRO A 46 12.85 7.77 19.84
CA PRO A 46 11.79 8.57 19.23
C PRO A 46 11.03 7.80 18.14
N PRO A 47 9.77 8.17 17.85
CA PRO A 47 9.02 7.57 16.76
C PRO A 47 9.70 7.87 15.42
N GLN A 48 9.62 6.92 14.50
CA GLN A 48 10.23 7.04 13.17
C GLN A 48 9.18 6.87 12.08
N THR A 49 9.28 7.67 11.04
CA THR A 49 8.39 7.60 9.88
C THR A 49 9.19 7.27 8.63
N GLN A 50 8.69 6.34 7.85
CA GLN A 50 9.21 5.99 6.53
C GLN A 50 8.12 6.17 5.48
N PHE A 51 8.48 6.75 4.33
CA PHE A 51 7.57 6.85 3.19
C PHE A 51 8.02 5.87 2.10
N LEU A 52 7.10 5.02 1.65
CA LEU A 52 7.31 4.01 0.63
C LEU A 52 6.56 4.41 -0.62
N ASN A 53 7.29 4.68 -1.70
CA ASN A 53 6.73 4.93 -3.01
C ASN A 53 7.64 4.42 -4.12
N ILE A 54 7.16 4.58 -5.34
CA ILE A 54 7.95 4.41 -6.55
C ILE A 54 7.70 5.60 -7.47
N SER A 55 8.63 5.87 -8.37
CA SER A 55 8.59 7.06 -9.23
C SER A 55 7.66 6.87 -10.43
N ILE A 56 6.35 6.83 -10.18
CA ILE A 56 5.30 6.67 -11.20
C ILE A 56 4.15 7.66 -10.96
N SER A 57 3.73 8.41 -11.98
CA SER A 57 2.71 9.44 -11.82
C SER A 57 1.28 8.89 -11.78
N GLU A 58 0.40 9.53 -11.00
CA GLU A 58 -1.06 9.36 -11.02
C GLU A 58 -1.58 7.93 -10.84
N SER A 59 -0.84 7.10 -10.10
CA SER A 59 -1.11 5.67 -9.97
C SER A 59 -1.99 5.31 -8.78
N TYR A 60 -2.17 6.24 -7.83
CA TYR A 60 -2.95 6.07 -6.61
C TYR A 60 -2.40 4.97 -5.69
N ILE A 61 -1.08 4.88 -5.53
CA ILE A 61 -0.48 3.94 -4.57
C ILE A 61 -1.03 4.23 -3.16
N GLY A 62 -1.33 3.18 -2.40
CA GLY A 62 -1.93 3.31 -1.08
C GLY A 62 -3.46 3.33 -1.11
N TYR A 63 -4.10 3.11 -2.27
CA TYR A 63 -5.56 3.06 -2.36
C TYR A 63 -6.14 1.92 -1.53
N SER A 64 -5.44 0.78 -1.55
CA SER A 64 -5.70 -0.39 -0.71
C SER A 64 -4.38 -0.86 -0.10
N VAL A 65 -4.46 -1.50 1.05
CA VAL A 65 -3.29 -2.05 1.77
C VAL A 65 -3.68 -3.39 2.37
N ALA A 66 -2.79 -4.37 2.26
CA ALA A 66 -2.84 -5.65 2.96
C ALA A 66 -1.46 -5.98 3.55
N LEU A 67 -1.46 -6.80 4.61
CA LEU A 67 -0.25 -7.29 5.26
C LEU A 67 -0.02 -8.73 4.85
N ALA A 68 1.20 -9.10 4.45
CA ALA A 68 1.58 -10.49 4.30
C ALA A 68 2.79 -10.83 5.17
N ARG A 69 2.85 -12.07 5.64
CA ARG A 69 4.01 -12.63 6.33
C ARG A 69 4.53 -13.81 5.54
N PHE A 70 5.84 -13.93 5.40
CA PHE A 70 6.45 -15.12 4.80
C PHE A 70 7.84 -15.34 5.38
N HIS A 71 8.09 -16.51 5.95
CA HIS A 71 9.36 -16.87 6.58
C HIS A 71 9.89 -15.79 7.54
N GLN A 72 9.04 -15.37 8.48
CA GLN A 72 9.33 -14.33 9.50
C GLN A 72 9.61 -12.92 8.94
N ARG A 73 9.35 -12.68 7.65
CA ARG A 73 9.42 -11.36 7.03
C ARG A 73 8.03 -10.79 6.86
N THR A 74 7.91 -9.48 7.02
CA THR A 74 6.66 -8.74 6.84
C THR A 74 6.71 -7.97 5.53
N PHE A 75 5.61 -8.04 4.78
CA PHE A 75 5.43 -7.35 3.51
C PHE A 75 4.18 -6.49 3.54
N TYR A 76 4.30 -5.29 3.00
CA TYR A 76 3.18 -4.40 2.73
C TYR A 76 2.79 -4.53 1.27
N ILE A 77 1.56 -4.95 1.05
CA ILE A 77 0.98 -5.11 -0.27
C ILE A 77 0.05 -3.94 -0.47
N THR A 78 0.22 -3.19 -1.56
CA THR A 78 -0.58 -2.00 -1.81
C THR A 78 -1.07 -1.90 -3.24
N GLY A 79 -2.32 -1.46 -3.38
CA GLY A 79 -2.95 -1.22 -4.66
C GLY A 79 -2.60 0.15 -5.22
N ALA A 80 -2.42 0.18 -6.53
CA ALA A 80 -2.28 1.35 -7.38
C ALA A 80 -3.26 1.22 -8.57
N PRO A 81 -4.58 1.30 -8.33
CA PRO A 81 -5.60 0.90 -9.31
C PRO A 81 -5.68 1.81 -10.53
N ARG A 82 -5.02 2.98 -10.52
CA ARG A 82 -4.91 3.89 -11.67
C ARG A 82 -3.62 3.75 -12.45
N PHE A 83 -2.67 2.92 -12.01
CA PHE A 83 -1.42 2.69 -12.72
C PHE A 83 -1.69 2.34 -14.19
N GLN A 84 -1.18 3.18 -15.10
CA GLN A 84 -1.34 3.05 -16.55
C GLN A 84 -2.79 2.78 -16.99
N HIS A 85 -3.77 3.25 -16.22
CA HIS A 85 -5.19 2.99 -16.40
C HIS A 85 -5.62 1.51 -16.34
N VAL A 86 -4.72 0.57 -16.07
CA VAL A 86 -5.01 -0.87 -15.95
C VAL A 86 -5.04 -1.36 -14.50
N GLY A 87 -4.30 -0.67 -13.61
CA GLY A 87 -4.13 -1.04 -12.22
C GLY A 87 -2.91 -1.94 -11.96
N GLN A 88 -2.38 -1.85 -10.76
CA GLN A 88 -1.22 -2.61 -10.31
C GLN A 88 -1.27 -2.85 -8.80
N VAL A 89 -0.62 -3.90 -8.34
CA VAL A 89 -0.33 -4.17 -6.93
C VAL A 89 1.18 -4.20 -6.74
N LEU A 90 1.66 -3.56 -5.68
CA LEU A 90 3.08 -3.45 -5.32
C LEU A 90 3.32 -4.18 -4.00
N VAL A 91 4.50 -4.77 -3.84
CA VAL A 91 4.90 -5.48 -2.62
C VAL A 91 6.19 -4.88 -2.07
N PHE A 92 6.12 -4.23 -0.91
CA PHE A 92 7.27 -3.68 -0.19
C PHE A 92 7.65 -4.59 0.99
N GLU A 93 8.95 -4.84 1.18
CA GLU A 93 9.45 -5.49 2.40
C GLU A 93 9.55 -4.44 3.51
N SER A 94 8.86 -4.64 4.64
CA SER A 94 8.72 -3.65 5.72
C SER A 94 10.06 -3.07 6.18
N LYS A 95 10.97 -3.91 6.71
CA LYS A 95 12.24 -3.45 7.30
C LYS A 95 13.15 -2.67 6.35
N SER A 96 13.12 -2.98 5.05
CA SER A 96 14.02 -2.38 4.07
C SER A 96 13.34 -1.26 3.27
N GLY A 97 12.01 -1.17 3.33
CA GLY A 97 11.20 -0.35 2.42
C GLY A 97 11.38 -0.70 0.94
N ARG A 98 12.02 -1.84 0.63
CA ARG A 98 12.40 -2.20 -0.74
C ARG A 98 11.20 -2.78 -1.47
N LEU A 99 10.98 -2.31 -2.71
CA LEU A 99 10.05 -2.98 -3.62
C LEU A 99 10.60 -4.36 -3.98
N THR A 100 9.82 -5.40 -3.70
CA THR A 100 10.19 -6.81 -3.90
C THR A 100 9.43 -7.48 -5.03
N GLY A 101 8.29 -6.92 -5.43
CA GLY A 101 7.51 -7.43 -6.54
C GLY A 101 6.36 -6.50 -6.92
N ASN A 102 5.77 -6.77 -8.09
CA ASN A 102 4.59 -6.10 -8.58
C ASN A 102 3.76 -7.04 -9.44
N ILE A 103 2.44 -6.84 -9.45
CA ILE A 103 1.47 -7.59 -10.27
C ILE A 103 0.64 -6.56 -11.02
N GLN A 104 0.63 -6.62 -12.34
CA GLN A 104 -0.09 -5.66 -13.18
C GLN A 104 -1.43 -6.25 -13.65
N GLY A 105 -2.48 -5.43 -13.62
CA GLY A 105 -3.76 -5.75 -14.25
C GLY A 105 -3.66 -5.79 -15.77
N GLN A 106 -4.67 -6.37 -16.41
CA GLN A 106 -4.68 -6.58 -17.87
C GLN A 106 -5.65 -5.68 -18.62
N GLN A 107 -6.76 -5.30 -17.99
CA GLN A 107 -7.83 -4.56 -18.64
C GLN A 107 -7.86 -3.10 -18.19
N VAL A 108 -7.90 -2.21 -19.17
CA VAL A 108 -8.06 -0.76 -18.95
C VAL A 108 -9.38 -0.48 -18.25
N GLY A 109 -9.33 0.32 -17.19
CA GLY A 109 -10.49 0.72 -16.41
C GLY A 109 -10.95 -0.31 -15.38
N SER A 110 -10.35 -1.52 -15.33
CA SER A 110 -10.77 -2.59 -14.42
C SER A 110 -10.57 -2.27 -12.94
N TYR A 111 -9.73 -1.28 -12.65
CA TYR A 111 -9.40 -0.84 -11.31
C TYR A 111 -8.72 -1.97 -10.50
N PHE A 112 -7.92 -2.80 -11.18
CA PHE A 112 -7.17 -3.90 -10.56
C PHE A 112 -6.29 -3.40 -9.41
N GLY A 113 -6.44 -4.01 -8.23
CA GLY A 113 -5.79 -3.58 -7.00
C GLY A 113 -6.64 -2.63 -6.14
N ALA A 114 -7.92 -2.40 -6.47
CA ALA A 114 -8.81 -1.57 -5.66
C ALA A 114 -9.06 -2.13 -4.26
N GLU A 115 -9.01 -3.45 -4.12
CA GLU A 115 -9.26 -4.18 -2.89
C GLU A 115 -8.20 -5.28 -2.74
N LEU A 116 -7.73 -5.50 -1.52
CA LEU A 116 -6.72 -6.50 -1.22
C LEU A 116 -7.09 -7.27 0.05
N ALA A 117 -6.88 -8.57 0.05
CA ALA A 117 -6.97 -9.40 1.23
C ALA A 117 -5.88 -10.47 1.21
N SER A 118 -5.18 -10.61 2.34
CA SER A 118 -4.22 -11.69 2.57
C SER A 118 -4.85 -12.77 3.44
N VAL A 119 -4.53 -14.02 3.16
CA VAL A 119 -5.08 -15.18 3.88
C VAL A 119 -3.96 -16.17 4.17
N ASP A 120 -3.84 -16.52 5.44
CA ASP A 120 -3.14 -17.71 5.94
C ASP A 120 -4.19 -18.83 6.01
N LEU A 121 -4.08 -19.82 5.12
CA LEU A 121 -5.08 -20.88 4.96
C LEU A 121 -4.82 -22.06 5.91
N ASN A 122 -3.55 -22.34 6.19
CA ASN A 122 -3.14 -23.49 6.99
C ASN A 122 -2.83 -23.12 8.47
N GLU A 123 -2.95 -21.84 8.82
CA GLU A 123 -2.69 -21.26 10.14
C GLU A 123 -1.25 -21.47 10.62
N ASP A 124 -0.28 -21.53 9.70
CA ASP A 124 1.14 -21.67 10.03
C ASP A 124 1.85 -20.33 10.32
N GLY A 125 1.14 -19.22 10.12
CA GLY A 125 1.61 -17.86 10.34
C GLY A 125 2.24 -17.21 9.10
N ASP A 126 2.44 -17.95 8.02
CA ASP A 126 2.80 -17.41 6.71
C ASP A 126 1.52 -17.21 5.86
N THR A 127 1.55 -16.20 5.00
CA THR A 127 0.45 -15.87 4.10
C THR A 127 0.52 -16.75 2.87
N ASP A 128 -0.51 -17.57 2.67
CA ASP A 128 -0.61 -18.49 1.54
C ASP A 128 -1.18 -17.82 0.29
N LEU A 129 -2.18 -16.96 0.46
CA LEU A 129 -2.94 -16.36 -0.63
C LEU A 129 -3.03 -14.84 -0.51
N LEU A 130 -2.96 -14.19 -1.67
CA LEU A 130 -3.33 -12.80 -1.88
C LEU A 130 -4.51 -12.75 -2.85
N VAL A 131 -5.62 -12.17 -2.40
CA VAL A 131 -6.78 -11.86 -3.24
C VAL A 131 -6.70 -10.40 -3.68
N ILE A 132 -6.90 -10.17 -4.98
CA ILE A 132 -6.84 -8.85 -5.60
C ILE A 132 -8.17 -8.57 -6.29
N GLY A 133 -8.84 -7.49 -5.88
CA GLY A 133 -10.08 -7.02 -6.50
C GLY A 133 -9.84 -6.21 -7.77
N ALA A 134 -10.70 -6.39 -8.76
CA ALA A 134 -10.79 -5.59 -9.98
C ALA A 134 -12.29 -5.32 -10.26
N PRO A 135 -12.92 -4.40 -9.52
CA PRO A 135 -14.37 -4.24 -9.48
C PRO A 135 -15.01 -3.75 -10.79
N HIS A 136 -14.21 -3.37 -11.77
CA HIS A 136 -14.67 -2.86 -13.07
C HIS A 136 -14.16 -3.68 -14.26
N TYR A 137 -13.75 -4.93 -14.00
CA TYR A 137 -13.37 -5.88 -15.05
C TYR A 137 -14.57 -6.20 -15.97
#